data_AF-A0A7C2TPU1-F1
#
_entry.id   AF-A0A7C2TPU1-F1
#
_cell.length_a   1.000
_cell.length_b   1.000
_cell.length_c   1.000
_cell.angle_alpha   90.00
_cell.angle_beta   90.00
_cell.angle_gamma   90.00
#
_symmetry.space_group_name_H-M   'P 1'
#
loop_
_entity.id
_entity.type
_entity.pdbx_description
1 polymer ?
#
loop_
_entity_poly.entity_id
_entity_poly.type
_entity_poly.pdbx_seq_one_letter_code
_entity_poly.pdbx_strand_id
1 'polypeptide(L)'
;DGVIFASPVYGMNVTGQMKIFIDRLSYTFHRPQFFEKKAFLLATAGMLGHGDVLKYLGMVARQWGFEVAGSAGLVTPDPLPPHRASKNREMIARAAAEFAGALRQPVRRSPDLRDVVMFHGQRAAFSQMESVFPADYRYWTEKGWFGRDARYFVDVPVNPLYHAIGIFVGWLSTRQIRKDLMAEGGGP
;
A
#
# COMPACT_ATOMS: atom_id res chain seq x y z
N ASP A 1 -9.05 -3.35 14.10
CA ASP A 1 -9.46 -4.13 12.92
C ASP A 1 -9.49 -3.33 11.61
N GLY A 2 -9.96 -2.07 11.62
CA GLY A 2 -9.98 -1.22 10.43
C GLY A 2 -9.44 0.19 10.65
N VAL A 3 -8.93 0.83 9.59
CA VAL A 3 -8.57 2.25 9.54
C VAL A 3 -9.26 2.90 8.35
N ILE A 4 -9.79 4.11 8.54
CA ILE A 4 -10.37 4.92 7.46
C ILE A 4 -9.41 6.07 7.14
N PHE A 5 -8.85 6.09 5.93
CA PHE A 5 -8.05 7.21 5.43
C PHE A 5 -8.93 8.13 4.61
N ALA A 6 -9.19 9.33 5.13
CA ALA A 6 -10.06 10.31 4.49
C ALA A 6 -9.30 11.60 4.17
N SER A 7 -9.37 12.07 2.93
CA SER A 7 -8.76 13.35 2.53
C SER A 7 -9.58 14.06 1.47
N PRO A 8 -9.90 15.36 1.62
CA PRO A 8 -10.40 16.14 0.51
C PRO A 8 -9.33 16.34 -0.56
N VAL A 9 -9.76 16.55 -1.80
CA VAL A 9 -8.89 16.81 -2.95
C VAL A 9 -8.50 18.28 -2.97
N TYR A 10 -7.24 18.58 -2.67
CA TYR A 10 -6.63 19.91 -2.83
C TYR A 10 -5.45 19.82 -3.79
N GLY A 11 -5.43 20.70 -4.81
CA GLY A 11 -4.38 20.70 -5.82
C GLY A 11 -4.28 19.36 -6.58
N MET A 12 -5.41 18.70 -6.84
CA MET A 12 -5.47 17.37 -7.48
C MET A 12 -4.78 16.25 -6.68
N ASN A 13 -4.60 16.42 -5.37
CA ASN A 13 -3.98 15.44 -4.49
C ASN A 13 -4.62 15.46 -3.08
N VAL A 14 -4.11 14.61 -2.19
CA VAL A 14 -4.44 14.66 -0.76
C VAL A 14 -4.11 16.03 -0.17
N THR A 15 -4.74 16.39 0.93
CA THR A 15 -4.38 17.61 1.66
C THR A 15 -2.93 17.58 2.14
N GLY A 16 -2.34 18.76 2.33
CA GLY A 16 -1.04 18.90 2.97
C GLY A 16 -1.00 18.24 4.36
N GLN A 17 -2.10 18.30 5.12
CA GLN A 17 -2.21 17.61 6.42
C GLN A 17 -2.12 16.09 6.29
N MET A 18 -2.86 15.50 5.36
CA MET A 18 -2.78 14.06 5.09
C MET A 18 -1.39 13.67 4.60
N LYS A 19 -0.78 14.50 3.75
CA LYS A 19 0.59 14.28 3.28
C LYS A 19 1.61 14.32 4.42
N ILE A 20 1.50 15.28 5.34
CA ILE A 20 2.34 15.33 6.55
C ILE A 20 2.16 14.07 7.40
N PHE A 21 0.92 13.62 7.62
CA PHE A 21 0.66 12.37 8.34
C PHE A 21 1.37 11.18 7.69
N ILE A 22 1.27 11.05 6.37
CA ILE A 22 1.95 10.01 5.59
C ILE A 22 3.47 10.14 5.74
N ASP A 23 4.00 11.35 5.63
CA ASP A 23 5.44 11.60 5.66
C ASP A 23 6.04 11.28 7.04
N ARG A 24 5.31 11.55 8.12
CA ARG A 24 5.70 11.17 9.49
C ARG A 24 5.72 9.67 9.73
N LEU A 25 5.07 8.89 8.87
CA LEU A 25 5.03 7.43 8.90
C LEU A 25 5.79 6.79 7.72
N SER A 26 6.63 7.56 7.00
CA SER A 26 7.32 7.10 5.79
C SER A 26 8.14 5.84 5.99
N TYR A 27 8.70 5.63 7.18
CA TYR A 27 9.47 4.42 7.46
C TYR A 27 8.66 3.13 7.26
N THR A 28 7.32 3.21 7.37
CA THR A 28 6.41 2.07 7.18
C THR A 28 6.39 1.60 5.72
N PHE A 29 6.80 2.43 4.75
CA PHE A 29 6.98 1.98 3.36
C PHE A 29 8.07 0.91 3.23
N HIS A 30 9.09 0.96 4.10
CA HIS A 30 10.19 -0.01 4.13
C HIS A 30 9.92 -1.13 5.14
N ARG A 31 9.19 -0.82 6.21
CA ARG A 31 8.88 -1.70 7.33
C ARG A 31 7.37 -1.85 7.51
N PRO A 32 6.67 -2.46 6.53
CA PRO A 32 5.21 -2.59 6.57
C PRO A 32 4.76 -3.48 7.73
N GLN A 33 3.67 -3.12 8.41
CA GLN A 33 3.28 -3.77 9.66
C GLN A 33 1.78 -3.99 9.86
N PHE A 34 0.92 -3.48 8.97
CA PHE A 34 -0.54 -3.52 9.17
C PHE A 34 -1.26 -4.65 8.43
N PHE A 35 -0.60 -5.81 8.25
CA PHE A 35 -1.10 -6.92 7.43
C PHE A 35 -2.42 -7.55 7.90
N GLU A 36 -2.70 -7.46 9.20
CA GLU A 36 -3.94 -7.94 9.82
C GLU A 36 -5.06 -6.88 9.86
N LYS A 37 -4.79 -5.68 9.33
CA LYS A 37 -5.72 -4.55 9.41
C LYS A 37 -6.29 -4.27 8.03
N LYS A 38 -7.56 -3.87 7.99
CA LYS A 38 -8.23 -3.43 6.76
C LYS A 38 -8.24 -1.90 6.66
N ALA A 39 -8.22 -1.37 5.44
CA ALA A 39 -8.31 0.05 5.16
C ALA A 39 -9.56 0.36 4.33
N PHE A 40 -10.22 1.46 4.66
CA PHE A 40 -11.21 2.13 3.82
C PHE A 40 -10.66 3.48 3.36
N LEU A 41 -10.82 3.80 2.08
CA LEU A 41 -10.30 5.03 1.51
C LEU A 41 -11.44 5.99 1.16
N LEU A 42 -11.38 7.23 1.61
CA LEU A 42 -12.41 8.23 1.37
C LEU A 42 -11.78 9.48 0.76
N ALA A 43 -12.32 9.94 -0.37
CA ALA A 43 -11.95 11.20 -0.97
C ALA A 43 -13.18 12.06 -1.22
N THR A 44 -13.10 13.36 -0.92
CA THR A 44 -14.15 14.33 -1.27
C THR A 44 -13.58 15.37 -2.23
N ALA A 45 -14.34 15.76 -3.25
CA ALA A 45 -13.88 16.74 -4.24
C ALA A 45 -15.02 17.66 -4.64
N GLY A 46 -14.75 18.94 -4.91
CA GLY A 46 -15.77 19.83 -5.49
C GLY A 46 -16.21 19.35 -6.88
N MET A 47 -15.29 18.77 -7.66
CA MET A 47 -15.56 18.29 -9.01
C MET A 47 -14.74 17.06 -9.41
N LEU A 48 -13.41 17.20 -9.53
CA LEU A 48 -12.50 16.19 -10.07
C LEU A 48 -11.38 15.81 -9.09
N GLY A 49 -10.60 14.77 -9.42
CA GLY A 49 -9.39 14.36 -8.70
C GLY A 49 -9.60 13.36 -7.56
N HIS A 50 -10.84 13.06 -7.17
CA HIS A 50 -11.12 12.07 -6.10
C HIS A 50 -10.59 10.67 -6.46
N GLY A 51 -10.68 10.28 -7.74
CA GLY A 51 -10.15 8.99 -8.20
C GLY A 51 -8.63 8.87 -8.02
N ASP A 52 -7.88 9.93 -8.31
CA ASP A 52 -6.42 9.90 -8.19
C ASP A 52 -5.96 9.95 -6.74
N VAL A 53 -6.68 10.70 -5.89
CA VAL A 53 -6.48 10.66 -4.43
C VAL A 53 -6.74 9.26 -3.86
N LEU A 54 -7.81 8.58 -4.28
CA LEU A 54 -8.07 7.20 -3.85
C LEU A 54 -6.98 6.23 -4.31
N LYS A 55 -6.48 6.37 -5.55
CA LYS A 55 -5.34 5.57 -6.03
C LYS A 55 -4.08 5.80 -5.20
N TYR A 56 -3.78 7.06 -4.87
CA TYR A 56 -2.63 7.42 -4.04
C TYR A 56 -2.75 6.85 -2.63
N LEU A 57 -3.86 7.09 -1.94
CA LEU A 57 -4.12 6.51 -0.61
C LEU A 57 -4.10 4.98 -0.64
N GLY A 58 -4.58 4.36 -1.71
CA GLY A 58 -4.55 2.91 -1.89
C GLY A 58 -3.13 2.37 -2.04
N MET A 59 -2.25 3.07 -2.75
CA MET A 59 -0.83 2.74 -2.80
C MET A 59 -0.20 2.85 -1.41
N VAL A 60 -0.45 3.94 -0.68
CA VAL A 60 0.10 4.14 0.67
C VAL A 60 -0.36 3.04 1.63
N ALA A 61 -1.68 2.80 1.70
CA ALA A 61 -2.25 1.80 2.60
C ALA A 61 -1.71 0.39 2.30
N ARG A 62 -1.61 0.00 1.03
CA ARG A 62 -1.04 -1.29 0.62
C ARG A 62 0.43 -1.40 1.00
N GLN A 63 1.24 -0.36 0.76
CA GLN A 63 2.64 -0.39 1.13
C GLN A 63 2.89 -0.35 2.63
N TRP A 64 1.93 0.09 3.44
CA TRP A 64 2.02 -0.06 4.89
C TRP A 64 1.51 -1.42 5.39
N GLY A 65 0.98 -2.24 4.48
CA GLY A 65 0.52 -3.60 4.73
C GLY A 65 -1.00 -3.75 4.85
N PHE A 66 -1.82 -2.70 4.77
CA PHE A 66 -3.27 -2.85 4.90
C PHE A 66 -3.89 -3.67 3.74
N GLU A 67 -4.99 -4.34 4.01
CA GLU A 67 -5.92 -4.78 2.96
C GLU A 67 -6.90 -3.64 2.66
N VAL A 68 -6.84 -3.06 1.47
CA VAL A 68 -7.83 -2.07 1.05
C VAL A 68 -9.15 -2.78 0.76
N ALA A 69 -10.09 -2.67 1.70
CA ALA A 69 -11.35 -3.41 1.71
C ALA A 69 -12.57 -2.57 1.34
N GLY A 70 -12.35 -1.30 0.97
CA GLY A 70 -13.39 -0.43 0.46
C GLY A 70 -12.85 0.95 0.10
N SER A 71 -13.58 1.66 -0.75
CA SER A 71 -13.30 3.06 -1.02
C SER A 71 -14.55 3.81 -1.49
N ALA A 72 -14.61 5.12 -1.24
CA ALA A 72 -15.65 5.99 -1.77
C ALA A 72 -15.06 7.34 -2.20
N GLY A 73 -15.42 7.80 -3.40
CA GLY A 73 -15.06 9.11 -3.92
C GLY A 73 -16.33 9.94 -4.07
N LEU A 74 -16.46 10.98 -3.26
CA LEU A 74 -17.67 11.80 -3.18
C LEU A 74 -17.46 13.14 -3.87
N VAL A 75 -18.46 13.59 -4.62
CA VAL A 75 -18.44 14.91 -5.24
C VAL A 75 -19.30 15.87 -4.42
N THR A 76 -18.66 16.84 -3.79
CA THR A 76 -19.21 17.73 -2.77
C THR A 76 -18.96 19.21 -3.14
N PRO A 77 -19.57 19.73 -4.23
CA PRO A 77 -19.51 21.16 -4.53
C PRO A 77 -20.28 21.96 -3.47
N ASP A 78 -20.01 23.26 -3.38
CA ASP A 78 -20.75 24.20 -2.54
C ASP A 78 -21.47 25.23 -3.42
N PRO A 79 -22.82 25.32 -3.39
CA PRO A 79 -23.74 24.50 -2.60
C PRO A 79 -23.84 23.05 -3.13
N LEU A 80 -24.14 22.09 -2.24
CA LEU A 80 -24.32 20.68 -2.59
C LEU A 80 -25.74 20.42 -3.14
N PRO A 81 -25.92 20.06 -4.42
CA PRO A 81 -27.24 19.78 -4.97
C PRO A 81 -27.88 18.53 -4.32
N PRO A 82 -29.20 18.50 -4.07
CA PRO A 82 -29.88 17.37 -3.42
C PRO A 82 -29.65 16.03 -4.12
N HIS A 83 -29.65 16.00 -5.46
CA HIS A 83 -29.37 14.77 -6.21
C HIS A 83 -27.95 14.23 -5.97
N ARG A 84 -26.95 15.11 -5.80
CA ARG A 84 -25.58 14.71 -5.45
C ARG A 84 -25.51 14.25 -4.00
N ALA A 85 -26.21 14.91 -3.09
CA ALA A 85 -26.28 14.48 -1.69
C ALA A 85 -26.86 13.06 -1.55
N SER A 86 -27.95 12.77 -2.26
CA SER A 86 -28.56 11.43 -2.33
C SER A 86 -27.60 10.40 -2.93
N LYS A 87 -26.99 10.69 -4.09
CA LYS A 87 -25.99 9.81 -4.70
C LYS A 87 -24.78 9.53 -3.80
N ASN A 88 -24.25 10.56 -3.13
CA ASN A 88 -23.15 10.41 -2.19
C ASN A 88 -23.55 9.53 -1.00
N ARG A 89 -24.77 9.70 -0.47
CA ARG A 89 -25.31 8.91 0.64
C ARG A 89 -25.43 7.43 0.26
N GLU A 90 -25.98 7.12 -0.90
CA GLU A 90 -26.10 5.74 -1.40
C GLU A 90 -24.73 5.08 -1.58
N MET A 91 -23.79 5.81 -2.21
CA MET A 91 -22.46 5.31 -2.47
C MET A 91 -21.70 4.99 -1.17
N ILE A 92 -21.71 5.92 -0.21
CA ILE A 92 -20.99 5.71 1.04
C ILE A 92 -21.67 4.68 1.94
N ALA A 93 -23.00 4.60 1.94
CA ALA A 93 -23.72 3.58 2.69
C ALA A 93 -23.40 2.17 2.17
N ARG A 94 -23.40 1.98 0.84
CA ARG A 94 -23.00 0.72 0.22
C ARG A 94 -21.55 0.36 0.56
N ALA A 95 -20.62 1.28 0.34
CA ALA A 95 -19.21 1.03 0.59
C ALA A 95 -18.91 0.76 2.08
N ALA A 96 -19.61 1.45 2.99
CA ALA A 96 -19.51 1.21 4.43
C ALA A 96 -20.06 -0.18 4.83
N ALA A 97 -21.17 -0.63 4.22
CA ALA A 97 -21.71 -1.96 4.46
C ALA A 97 -20.75 -3.06 3.99
N GLU A 98 -20.16 -2.90 2.80
CA GLU A 98 -19.13 -3.82 2.27
C GLU A 98 -17.90 -3.86 3.18
N PHE A 99 -17.42 -2.69 3.65
CA PHE A 99 -16.29 -2.61 4.57
C PHE A 99 -16.58 -3.25 5.93
N ALA A 100 -17.78 -3.02 6.49
CA ALA A 100 -18.21 -3.66 7.74
C ALA A 100 -18.28 -5.19 7.60
N GLY A 101 -18.75 -5.68 6.45
CA GLY A 101 -18.71 -7.12 6.12
C GLY A 101 -17.27 -7.64 6.05
N ALA A 102 -16.37 -6.91 5.39
CA ALA A 102 -14.96 -7.28 5.30
C ALA A 102 -14.29 -7.35 6.68
N LEU A 103 -14.57 -6.41 7.60
CA LEU A 103 -14.00 -6.42 8.96
C LEU A 103 -14.34 -7.68 9.76
N ARG A 104 -15.46 -8.34 9.45
CA ARG A 104 -15.88 -9.60 10.10
C ARG A 104 -15.20 -10.84 9.52
N GLN A 105 -14.50 -10.71 8.39
CA GLN A 105 -13.75 -11.81 7.80
C GLN A 105 -12.35 -11.89 8.41
N PRO A 106 -11.98 -13.01 9.06
CA PRO A 106 -10.69 -13.15 9.73
C PRO A 106 -9.52 -13.30 8.75
N VAL A 107 -9.81 -13.78 7.53
CA VAL A 107 -8.78 -14.08 6.52
C VAL A 107 -8.60 -12.89 5.58
N ARG A 108 -7.34 -12.47 5.41
CA ARG A 108 -6.94 -11.50 4.39
C ARG A 108 -7.02 -12.12 3.00
N ARG A 109 -7.40 -11.34 1.99
CA ARG A 109 -7.31 -11.76 0.58
C ARG A 109 -5.87 -12.02 0.13
N SER A 110 -5.71 -12.96 -0.81
CA SER A 110 -4.46 -13.20 -1.51
C SER A 110 -3.96 -11.94 -2.23
N PRO A 111 -2.62 -11.71 -2.28
CA PRO A 111 -2.03 -10.55 -2.94
C PRO A 111 -2.20 -10.62 -4.46
N ASP A 112 -2.32 -9.46 -5.09
CA ASP A 112 -2.29 -9.35 -6.55
C ASP A 112 -0.83 -9.32 -7.09
N LEU A 113 -0.67 -9.32 -8.42
CA LEU A 113 0.65 -9.31 -9.05
C LEU A 113 1.50 -8.11 -8.61
N ARG A 114 0.89 -6.92 -8.44
CA ARG A 114 1.61 -5.71 -8.05
C ARG A 114 2.14 -5.84 -6.63
N ASP A 115 1.31 -6.32 -5.71
CA ASP A 115 1.70 -6.58 -4.33
C ASP A 115 2.88 -7.57 -4.27
N VAL A 116 2.83 -8.66 -5.04
CA VAL A 116 3.91 -9.67 -5.11
C VAL A 116 5.20 -9.09 -5.71
N VAL A 117 5.11 -8.35 -6.83
CA VAL A 117 6.29 -7.71 -7.45
C VAL A 117 6.95 -6.73 -6.49
N MET A 118 6.16 -5.93 -5.76
CA MET A 118 6.68 -5.01 -4.75
C MET A 118 7.40 -5.73 -3.61
N PHE A 119 6.83 -6.83 -3.09
CA PHE A 119 7.48 -7.65 -2.08
C PHE A 119 8.86 -8.13 -2.54
N HIS A 120 8.96 -8.73 -3.74
CA HIS A 120 10.23 -9.23 -4.27
C HIS A 120 11.23 -8.12 -4.59
N GLY A 121 10.76 -6.97 -5.09
CA GLY A 121 11.61 -5.80 -5.34
C GLY A 121 12.21 -5.23 -4.05
N GLN A 122 11.39 -5.05 -3.01
CA GLN A 122 11.86 -4.60 -1.71
C GLN A 122 12.79 -5.63 -1.06
N ARG A 123 12.46 -6.92 -1.15
CA ARG A 123 13.33 -8.01 -0.69
C ARG A 123 14.71 -7.93 -1.34
N ALA A 124 14.75 -7.77 -2.66
CA ALA A 124 15.99 -7.62 -3.41
C ALA A 124 16.79 -6.41 -2.91
N ALA A 125 16.17 -5.24 -2.78
CA ALA A 125 16.81 -4.03 -2.28
C ALA A 125 17.39 -4.22 -0.87
N PHE A 126 16.53 -4.53 0.11
CA PHE A 126 16.97 -4.56 1.49
C PHE A 126 17.97 -5.68 1.76
N SER A 127 17.93 -6.81 1.04
CA SER A 127 18.91 -7.88 1.19
C SER A 127 20.35 -7.48 0.82
N GLN A 128 20.53 -6.36 0.10
CA GLN A 128 21.84 -5.87 -0.33
C GLN A 128 22.27 -4.61 0.41
N MET A 129 21.44 -4.06 1.30
CA MET A 129 21.62 -2.72 1.87
C MET A 129 21.83 -2.73 3.38
N GLU A 130 22.43 -3.79 3.95
CA GLU A 130 22.71 -3.87 5.39
C GLU A 130 23.58 -2.71 5.87
N SER A 131 24.61 -2.33 5.12
CA SER A 131 25.53 -1.23 5.46
C SER A 131 24.87 0.16 5.38
N VAL A 132 23.92 0.35 4.46
CA VAL A 132 23.28 1.66 4.19
C VAL A 132 21.99 1.83 4.99
N PHE A 133 21.19 0.78 5.12
CA PHE A 133 19.89 0.77 5.81
C PHE A 133 19.82 -0.36 6.87
N PRO A 134 20.69 -0.33 7.90
CA PRO A 134 20.79 -1.42 8.88
C PRO A 134 19.49 -1.67 9.66
N ALA A 135 18.69 -0.62 9.91
CA ALA A 135 17.41 -0.75 10.60
C ALA A 135 16.36 -1.47 9.74
N ASP A 136 16.34 -1.23 8.42
CA ASP A 136 15.43 -1.90 7.50
C ASP A 136 15.88 -3.34 7.27
N TYR A 137 17.19 -3.57 7.09
CA TYR A 137 17.75 -4.92 6.99
C TYR A 137 17.41 -5.78 8.21
N ARG A 138 17.66 -5.27 9.43
CA ARG A 138 17.33 -5.98 10.67
C ARG A 138 15.84 -6.33 10.74
N TYR A 139 14.96 -5.37 10.42
CA TYR A 139 13.52 -5.61 10.41
C TYR A 139 13.12 -6.75 9.46
N TRP A 140 13.66 -6.75 8.23
CA TRP A 140 13.37 -7.78 7.24
C TRP A 140 13.92 -9.17 7.64
N THR A 141 15.09 -9.19 8.28
CA THR A 141 15.68 -10.40 8.86
C THR A 141 14.82 -10.97 9.98
N GLU A 142 14.38 -10.14 10.93
CA GLU A 142 13.50 -10.54 12.05
C GLU A 142 12.14 -11.06 11.55
N LYS A 143 11.65 -10.52 10.43
CA LYS A 143 10.43 -11.01 9.77
C LYS A 143 10.62 -12.29 8.95
N GLY A 144 11.87 -12.74 8.75
CA GLY A 144 12.20 -13.90 7.93
C GLY A 144 11.96 -13.69 6.43
N TRP A 145 11.77 -12.44 5.98
CA TRP A 145 11.37 -12.16 4.59
C TRP A 145 12.48 -12.37 3.57
N PHE A 146 13.75 -12.44 4.00
CA PHE A 146 14.86 -12.85 3.14
C PHE A 146 14.89 -14.36 2.86
N GLY A 147 14.14 -15.16 3.61
CA GLY A 147 14.06 -16.61 3.43
C GLY A 147 13.53 -17.01 2.05
N ARG A 148 14.01 -18.14 1.53
CA ARG A 148 13.55 -18.70 0.24
C ARG A 148 12.08 -19.09 0.25
N ASP A 149 11.58 -19.51 1.41
CA ASP A 149 10.19 -19.93 1.60
C ASP A 149 9.22 -18.74 1.73
N ALA A 150 9.73 -17.52 1.97
CA ALA A 150 8.90 -16.32 2.03
C ALA A 150 8.41 -15.94 0.62
N ARG A 151 7.11 -16.20 0.38
CA ARG A 151 6.45 -15.87 -0.91
C ARG A 151 5.82 -14.49 -0.94
N TYR A 152 5.47 -13.97 0.24
CA TYR A 152 4.88 -12.67 0.48
C TYR A 152 5.14 -12.28 1.95
N PHE A 153 4.71 -11.08 2.36
CA PHE A 153 4.92 -10.55 3.72
C PHE A 153 4.23 -11.35 4.84
N VAL A 154 3.15 -12.06 4.51
CA VAL A 154 2.37 -12.90 5.43
C VAL A 154 2.04 -14.23 4.77
N ASP A 155 1.70 -15.23 5.59
CA ASP A 155 1.32 -16.55 5.12
C ASP A 155 -0.11 -16.54 4.55
N VAL A 156 -0.19 -16.35 3.23
CA VAL A 156 -1.42 -16.37 2.45
C VAL A 156 -1.15 -17.07 1.11
N PRO A 157 -2.15 -17.69 0.48
CA PRO A 157 -1.97 -18.27 -0.85
C PRO A 157 -1.52 -17.19 -1.84
N VAL A 158 -0.36 -17.42 -2.47
CA VAL A 158 0.17 -16.57 -3.55
C VAL A 158 0.03 -17.31 -4.86
N ASN A 159 -0.50 -16.65 -5.88
CA ASN A 159 -0.59 -17.22 -7.22
C ASN A 159 0.81 -17.65 -7.72
N PRO A 160 1.01 -18.90 -8.17
CA PRO A 160 2.33 -19.40 -8.58
C PRO A 160 2.96 -18.61 -9.75
N LEU A 161 2.16 -18.14 -10.71
CA LEU A 161 2.65 -17.33 -11.83
C LEU A 161 3.11 -15.96 -11.32
N TYR A 162 2.34 -15.32 -10.45
CA TYR A 162 2.74 -14.02 -9.87
C TYR A 162 4.01 -14.16 -9.04
N HIS A 163 4.13 -15.26 -8.30
CA HIS A 163 5.33 -15.56 -7.53
C HIS A 163 6.56 -15.76 -8.44
N ALA A 164 6.42 -16.49 -9.55
CA ALA A 164 7.50 -16.68 -10.52
C ALA A 164 7.93 -15.35 -11.17
N ILE A 165 6.98 -14.51 -11.57
CA ILE A 165 7.24 -13.16 -12.09
C ILE A 165 7.97 -12.33 -11.02
N GLY A 166 7.51 -12.39 -9.77
CA GLY A 166 8.15 -11.71 -8.65
C GLY A 166 9.60 -12.12 -8.45
N ILE A 167 9.90 -13.43 -8.47
CA ILE A 167 11.28 -13.94 -8.38
C ILE A 167 12.15 -13.38 -9.51
N PHE A 168 11.64 -13.41 -10.75
CA PHE A 168 12.37 -12.90 -11.90
C PHE A 168 12.68 -11.40 -11.76
N VAL A 169 11.68 -10.60 -11.38
CA VAL A 169 11.87 -9.16 -11.12
C VAL A 169 12.85 -8.93 -9.98
N GLY A 170 12.73 -9.65 -8.87
CA GLY A 170 13.65 -9.55 -7.73
C GLY A 170 15.10 -9.87 -8.11
N TRP A 171 15.30 -10.87 -8.98
CA TRP A 171 16.61 -11.21 -9.51
C TRP A 171 17.20 -10.09 -10.38
N LEU A 172 16.40 -9.51 -11.28
CA LEU A 172 16.82 -8.35 -12.09
C LEU A 172 17.20 -7.17 -11.18
N SER A 173 16.36 -6.84 -10.20
CA SER A 173 16.62 -5.76 -9.24
C SER A 173 17.92 -5.99 -8.47
N THR A 174 18.15 -7.22 -7.97
CA THR A 174 19.39 -7.58 -7.26
C THR A 174 20.62 -7.35 -8.14
N ARG A 175 20.57 -7.75 -9.41
CA ARG A 175 21.70 -7.55 -10.34
C ARG A 175 21.97 -6.06 -10.57
N GLN A 176 20.92 -5.27 -10.75
CA GLN A 176 21.03 -3.83 -10.95
C GLN A 176 21.61 -3.15 -9.71
N ILE A 177 21.06 -3.41 -8.53
CA ILE A 177 21.53 -2.82 -7.26
C ILE A 177 23.01 -3.14 -7.00
N ARG A 178 23.45 -4.38 -7.22
CA ARG A 178 24.87 -4.74 -7.07
C ARG A 178 25.77 -3.98 -8.03
N LYS A 179 25.33 -3.78 -9.27
CA LYS A 179 26.08 -3.00 -10.26
C LYS A 179 26.23 -1.55 -9.80
N ASP A 180 25.16 -0.97 -9.25
CA ASP A 180 25.16 0.41 -8.76
C ASP A 180 26.08 0.57 -7.53
N LEU A 181 26.00 -0.36 -6.55
CA LEU A 181 26.88 -0.37 -5.38
C LEU A 181 28.37 -0.51 -5.76
N MET A 182 28.69 -1.36 -6.73
CA MET A 182 30.06 -1.51 -7.25
C MET A 182 30.57 -0.25 -7.95
N ALA A 183 29.69 0.47 -8.67
CA ALA A 183 30.04 1.70 -9.37
C ALA A 183 30.31 2.86 -8.40
N GLU A 184 29.67 2.87 -7.23
CA GLU A 184 29.84 3.89 -6.19
C GLU A 184 31.03 3.63 -5.25
N GLY A 185 31.81 2.55 -5.48
CA GLY A 185 32.97 2.19 -4.65
C GLY A 185 32.63 1.47 -3.35
N GLY A 186 31.36 1.10 -3.13
CA GLY A 186 30.88 0.31 -2.02
C GLY A 186 30.73 -1.17 -2.38
N GLY A 187 31.86 -1.84 -2.67
CA GLY A 187 31.88 -3.31 -2.63
C GLY A 187 31.81 -3.80 -1.18
N PRO A 188 31.24 -5.00 -0.93
CA PRO A 188 31.15 -5.58 0.42
C PRO A 188 32.51 -5.70 1.11
#